data_AF-A0A7D7PV23-F1
#
_entry.id   AF-A0A7D7PV23-F1
#
_cell.length_a   1.000
_cell.length_b   1.000
_cell.length_c   1.000
_cell.angle_alpha   90.00
_cell.angle_beta   90.00
_cell.angle_gamma   90.00
#
_symmetry.space_group_name_H-M   'P 1'
#
loop_
_entity.id
_entity.type
_entity.pdbx_description
1 polymer ?
#
loop_
_entity_poly.entity_id
_entity_poly.type
_entity_poly.pdbx_seq_one_letter_code
_entity_poly.pdbx_strand_id
1 'polypeptide(L)' 'MRVAVMGCVVNGPGEAREADVGIASGNGLGFIIRRGEVVAKVPEAELVEALLTEARAVAAEKVAAGEGDD' A
#
# COMPACT_ATOMS: atom_id res chain seq x y z
N MET A 1 11.63 3.86 -3.36
CA MET A 1 10.36 3.11 -3.15
C MET A 1 9.18 4.08 -3.20
N ARG A 2 8.04 3.72 -3.80
CA ARG A 2 6.86 4.60 -3.93
C ARG A 2 5.71 4.13 -3.06
N VAL A 3 5.16 5.04 -2.25
CA VAL A 3 4.01 4.80 -1.37
C VAL A 3 2.88 5.74 -1.75
N ALA A 4 1.66 5.21 -1.93
CA ALA A 4 0.46 6.00 -2.23
C ALA A 4 -0.52 6.02 -1.05
N VAL A 5 -1.08 7.18 -0.73
CA VAL A 5 -2.11 7.34 0.32
C VAL A 5 -3.32 8.03 -0.27
N MET A 6 -4.46 7.35 -0.27
CA MET A 6 -5.68 7.79 -0.96
C MET A 6 -6.85 7.83 0.02
N GLY A 7 -7.67 8.88 -0.05
CA GLY A 7 -8.82 9.05 0.85
C GLY A 7 -10.09 8.28 0.44
N CYS A 8 -10.06 7.56 -0.69
CA CYS A 8 -11.20 6.79 -1.20
C CYS A 8 -10.75 5.65 -2.12
N VAL A 9 -11.41 4.48 -2.02
CA VAL A 9 -11.11 3.27 -2.82
C VAL A 9 -11.46 3.41 -4.30
N VAL A 10 -12.30 4.37 -4.69
CA VAL A 10 -12.86 4.49 -6.05
C VAL A 10 -11.77 4.74 -7.10
N ASN A 11 -10.81 5.63 -6.80
CA ASN A 11 -9.68 5.90 -7.69
C ASN A 11 -8.41 5.12 -7.30
N GLY A 12 -8.46 4.42 -6.15
CA GLY A 12 -7.27 3.91 -5.48
C GLY A 12 -6.48 2.85 -6.27
N PRO A 13 -7.12 1.83 -6.86
CA PRO A 13 -6.43 0.80 -7.63
C PRO A 13 -5.73 1.31 -8.90
N GLY A 14 -6.30 2.33 -9.56
CA GLY A 14 -5.74 2.91 -10.78
C GLY A 14 -4.53 3.80 -10.50
N GLU A 15 -4.59 4.62 -9.45
CA GLU A 15 -3.49 5.50 -9.02
C GLU A 15 -2.35 4.73 -8.32
N ALA A 16 -2.65 3.61 -7.65
CA ALA A 16 -1.65 2.78 -6.97
C ALA A 16 -0.89 1.81 -7.89
N ARG A 17 -1.20 1.77 -9.19
CA ARG A 17 -0.47 0.90 -10.15
C ARG A 17 1.01 1.26 -10.26
N GLU A 18 1.34 2.53 -10.06
CA GLU A 18 2.72 3.03 -10.09
C GLU A 18 3.41 2.99 -8.71
N ALA A 19 2.64 2.68 -7.66
CA ALA A 19 3.14 2.58 -6.30
C ALA A 19 3.53 1.13 -5.97
N ASP A 20 4.58 0.97 -5.17
CA ASP A 20 4.97 -0.34 -4.67
C ASP A 20 3.95 -0.84 -3.64
N VAL A 21 3.47 0.07 -2.80
CA VAL A 21 2.42 -0.15 -1.79
C VAL A 21 1.56 1.12 -1.67
N GLY A 22 0.30 0.97 -1.31
CA GLY A 22 -0.56 2.10 -0.98
C GLY A 22 -1.77 1.70 -0.16
N ILE A 23 -2.52 2.71 0.27
CA ILE A 23 -3.75 2.52 1.04
C ILE A 23 -4.92 3.33 0.48
N ALA A 24 -6.11 2.79 0.65
CA ALA A 24 -7.35 3.53 0.52
C ALA A 24 -8.24 3.30 1.75
N SER A 25 -8.86 4.35 2.27
CA SER A 25 -9.87 4.24 3.34
C SER A 25 -11.28 4.53 2.82
N GLY A 26 -12.29 4.02 3.52
CA GLY A 26 -13.69 4.30 3.25
C GLY A 26 -14.64 3.40 4.04
N ASN A 27 -15.76 3.96 4.50
CA ASN A 27 -16.79 3.22 5.24
C ASN A 27 -16.27 2.45 6.47
N GLY A 28 -15.31 3.02 7.22
CA GLY A 28 -14.70 2.40 8.41
C GLY A 28 -13.74 1.25 8.10
N LEU A 29 -13.38 1.07 6.83
CA LEU A 29 -12.49 0.03 6.34
C LEU A 29 -11.30 0.66 5.62
N GLY A 30 -10.16 0.03 5.78
CA GLY A 30 -8.94 0.31 5.05
C GLY A 30 -8.57 -0.83 4.11
N PHE A 31 -8.00 -0.50 2.97
CA PHE A 31 -7.54 -1.44 1.96
C PHE A 31 -6.05 -1.23 1.74
N ILE A 32 -5.27 -2.31 1.79
CA ILE A 32 -3.87 -2.28 1.38
C ILE A 32 -3.79 -2.70 -0.07
N ILE A 33 -3.10 -1.91 -0.86
CA ILE A 33 -2.94 -2.07 -2.30
C ILE A 33 -1.45 -2.25 -2.58
N ARG A 34 -1.09 -3.28 -3.34
CA ARG A 34 0.28 -3.57 -3.74
C ARG A 34 0.32 -3.66 -5.26
N ARG A 35 1.10 -2.78 -5.90
CA ARG A 35 1.22 -2.74 -7.39
C ARG A 35 -0.13 -2.74 -8.11
N GLY A 36 -1.10 -2.00 -7.57
CA GLY A 36 -2.46 -1.90 -8.11
C GLY A 36 -3.44 -3.00 -7.70
N GLU A 37 -3.04 -4.01 -6.91
CA GLU A 37 -3.91 -5.09 -6.44
C GLU A 37 -4.21 -4.96 -4.95
N VAL A 38 -5.47 -5.18 -4.55
CA VAL A 38 -5.85 -5.19 -3.12
C VAL A 38 -5.36 -6.49 -2.49
N VAL A 39 -4.42 -6.38 -1.54
CA VAL A 39 -3.81 -7.54 -0.85
C VAL A 39 -4.39 -7.76 0.54
N ALA A 40 -4.94 -6.73 1.18
CA ALA A 40 -5.55 -6.85 2.48
C ALA A 40 -6.69 -5.85 2.67
N LYS A 41 -7.62 -6.20 3.55
CA LYS A 41 -8.71 -5.34 4.04
C LYS A 41 -8.72 -5.40 5.55
N VAL A 42 -8.62 -4.25 6.20
CA VAL A 42 -8.51 -4.12 7.66
C VAL A 42 -9.49 -3.07 8.17
N PRO A 43 -9.83 -3.05 9.47
CA PRO A 43 -10.48 -1.90 10.08
C PRO A 43 -9.64 -0.63 9.88
N GLU A 44 -10.28 0.52 9.70
CA GLU A 44 -9.57 1.79 9.46
C GLU A 44 -8.58 2.14 10.59
N ALA A 45 -8.91 1.76 11.84
CA ALA A 45 -8.03 1.93 12.99
C ALA A 45 -6.71 1.15 12.90
N GLU A 46 -6.67 0.07 12.10
CA GLU A 46 -5.49 -0.79 11.90
C GLU A 46 -4.74 -0.44 10.60
N LEU A 47 -5.30 0.46 9.77
CA LEU A 47 -4.81 0.74 8.43
C LEU A 47 -3.36 1.24 8.40
N VAL A 48 -2.98 2.09 9.37
CA VAL A 48 -1.62 2.64 9.47
C VAL A 48 -0.61 1.54 9.79
N GLU A 49 -0.91 0.68 10.76
CA GLU A 49 -0.03 -0.43 11.14
C GLU A 49 0.11 -1.47 10.02
N ALA A 50 -1.00 -1.76 9.33
CA ALA A 50 -0.99 -2.63 8.17
C ALA A 50 -0.16 -2.05 7.02
N LEU A 51 -0.26 -0.73 6.74
CA LEU A 51 0.60 -0.06 5.76
C LEU A 51 2.08 -0.15 6.12
N LEU A 52 2.44 0.11 7.38
CA LEU A 52 3.84 0.06 7.81
C LEU A 52 4.43 -1.34 7.68
N THR A 53 3.63 -2.37 7.98
CA THR A 53 4.01 -3.77 7.83
C THR A 53 4.30 -4.10 6.37
N GLU A 54 3.39 -3.75 5.47
CA GLU A 54 3.54 -4.00 4.03
C GLU A 54 4.67 -3.18 3.41
N ALA A 55 4.82 -1.92 3.81
CA ALA A 55 5.91 -1.06 3.36
C ALA A 55 7.29 -1.65 3.72
N ARG A 56 7.45 -2.19 4.93
CA ARG A 56 8.69 -2.88 5.34
C ARG A 56 8.94 -4.15 4.54
N ALA A 57 7.90 -4.95 4.28
CA ALA A 57 8.02 -6.16 3.47
C ALA A 57 8.49 -5.82 2.04
N VAL A 58 7.84 -4.84 1.41
CA VAL A 58 8.21 -4.34 0.09
C VAL A 58 9.64 -3.79 0.06
N ALA A 59 10.03 -3.00 1.06
CA ALA A 59 11.39 -2.47 1.17
C ALA A 59 12.42 -3.62 1.29
N ALA A 60 12.15 -4.62 2.12
CA ALA A 60 13.04 -5.77 2.26
C ALA A 60 13.16 -6.58 0.97
N GLU A 61 12.07 -6.78 0.24
CA GLU A 61 12.07 -7.43 -1.08
C GLU A 61 12.89 -6.66 -2.12
N LYS A 62 12.78 -5.32 -2.15
CA LYS A 62 13.58 -4.46 -3.05
C LYS A 62 15.07 -4.53 -2.75
N VAL A 63 15.44 -4.53 -1.46
CA VAL A 63 16.84 -4.73 -1.04
C VAL A 63 17.35 -6.11 -1.47
N ALA A 64 16.54 -7.16 -1.29
CA ALA A 64 16.91 -8.51 -1.72
C ALA A 64 17.05 -8.65 -3.25
N ALA A 65 16.27 -7.87 -4.02
CA ALA A 65 16.35 -7.82 -5.48
C ALA A 65 17.53 -6.99 -6.01
N GLY A 66 18.26 -6.26 -5.15
CA GLY A 66 19.37 -5.40 -5.57
C GLY A 66 18.93 -4.06 -6.18
N GLU A 67 17.65 -3.69 -6.03
CA GLU A 67 17.14 -2.37 -6.42
C GLU A 67 17.37 -1.39 -5.26
N GLY A 68 18.49 -0.65 -5.35
CA GLY A 68 18.76 0.49 -4.47
C GLY A 68 17.85 1.69 -4.78
N ASP A 69 17.49 2.44 -3.75
CA ASP A 69 16.65 3.65 -3.85
C ASP A 69 17.42 4.74 -4.62
N ASP A 70 17.09 4.93 -5.90
CA ASP A 70 17.47 6.10 -6.73
C ASP A 70 16.31 7.11 -6.75
#